data_AF-A0A522X2C3-F1
#
_entry.id   AF-A0A522X2C3-F1
#
_cell.length_a   1.000
_cell.length_b   1.000
_cell.length_c   1.000
_cell.angle_alpha   90.00
_cell.angle_beta   90.00
_cell.angle_gamma   90.00
#
_symmetry.space_group_name_H-M   'P 1'
#
loop_
_entity.id
_entity.type
_entity.pdbx_description
1 polymer ?
#
loop_
_entity_poly.entity_id
_entity_poly.type
_entity_poly.pdbx_seq_one_letter_code
_entity_poly.pdbx_strand_id
1 'polypeptide(L)'
;MQIRQKLLLGVLSVLFAGIAFAEDSGAPRFEITRFVVEGNALLQPEEIEQRVAPFTGKDKNFADVQDALEALQAAYKEQGYTAVQVLLPEQELEQGVIHIRVIEGYIAKVTVKANQHHDAENIRNSLPAIAEGQPPHSGRLAAALRVANENPSKRVTLLFKDGAKEKDIDITLDVADENPQKFFVSLDNSGTHQTGDYRLGIGYQHANLFNRDQVLTMQLITSPEKADQVKIFGAGYRIPLYRCGDMLEL
;
A
#
# COMPACT_ATOMS: atom_id res chain seq x y z
N MET A 1 19.68 -61.19 -51.19
CA MET A 1 19.50 -62.54 -50.59
C MET A 1 18.14 -62.54 -49.90
N GLN A 2 17.28 -63.49 -50.27
CA GLN A 2 15.97 -63.84 -49.71
C GLN A 2 16.01 -64.00 -48.16
N ILE A 3 14.96 -63.93 -47.31
CA ILE A 3 13.60 -64.53 -47.32
C ILE A 3 12.86 -64.08 -46.01
N ARG A 4 11.52 -63.93 -46.08
CA ARG A 4 10.43 -64.24 -45.08
C ARG A 4 10.46 -63.69 -43.64
N GLN A 5 9.44 -62.93 -43.20
CA GLN A 5 8.07 -63.32 -42.74
C GLN A 5 8.00 -63.65 -41.24
N LYS A 6 7.21 -62.91 -40.46
CA LYS A 6 6.24 -63.43 -39.46
C LYS A 6 5.33 -62.33 -38.91
N LEU A 7 4.03 -62.63 -38.98
CA LEU A 7 2.87 -61.99 -38.36
C LEU A 7 3.03 -61.88 -36.83
N LEU A 8 2.46 -60.83 -36.22
CA LEU A 8 1.57 -60.99 -35.05
C LEU A 8 0.75 -59.71 -34.80
N LEU A 9 -0.57 -59.91 -34.79
CA LEU A 9 -1.63 -58.98 -34.39
C LEU A 9 -1.43 -58.53 -32.95
N GLY A 10 -1.58 -57.23 -32.69
CA GLY A 10 -1.79 -56.66 -31.37
C GLY A 10 -2.86 -55.56 -31.45
N VAL A 11 -4.06 -55.88 -30.95
CA VAL A 11 -5.21 -54.99 -30.88
C VAL A 11 -4.89 -53.81 -29.95
N LEU A 12 -4.93 -52.58 -30.49
CA LEU A 12 -4.74 -51.37 -29.70
C LEU A 12 -6.11 -50.81 -29.29
N SER A 13 -6.49 -51.09 -28.05
CA SER A 13 -7.68 -50.54 -27.40
C SER A 13 -7.49 -49.04 -27.16
N VAL A 14 -8.32 -48.21 -27.80
CA VAL A 14 -8.40 -46.77 -27.55
C VAL A 14 -9.20 -46.55 -26.27
N LEU A 15 -8.51 -46.16 -25.20
CA LEU A 15 -9.13 -45.62 -23.98
C LEU A 15 -9.55 -44.18 -24.26
N PHE A 16 -10.85 -43.97 -24.51
CA PHE A 16 -11.47 -42.66 -24.45
C PHE A 16 -11.62 -42.28 -22.97
N ALA A 17 -10.73 -41.43 -22.47
CA ALA A 17 -10.93 -40.76 -21.20
C ALA A 17 -12.06 -39.73 -21.38
N GLY A 18 -13.25 -40.06 -20.87
CA GLY A 18 -14.36 -39.13 -20.81
C GLY A 18 -13.97 -37.93 -19.96
N ILE A 19 -14.05 -36.74 -20.55
CA ILE A 19 -14.07 -35.48 -19.81
C ILE A 19 -15.39 -35.49 -19.03
N ALA A 20 -15.31 -35.76 -17.73
CA ALA A 20 -16.42 -35.54 -16.82
C ALA A 20 -16.66 -34.04 -16.73
N PHE A 21 -17.64 -33.54 -17.48
CA PHE A 21 -18.27 -32.27 -17.15
C PHE A 21 -18.88 -32.44 -15.77
N ALA A 22 -18.43 -31.65 -14.79
CA ALA A 22 -19.09 -31.55 -13.52
C ALA A 22 -20.53 -31.05 -13.78
N GLU A 23 -21.52 -31.92 -13.56
CA GLU A 23 -22.92 -31.52 -13.54
C GLU A 23 -23.14 -30.59 -12.33
N ASP A 24 -23.47 -29.33 -12.64
CA ASP A 24 -24.01 -28.34 -11.71
C ASP A 24 -25.28 -28.92 -11.07
N SER A 25 -25.11 -29.50 -9.89
CA SER A 25 -26.11 -30.33 -9.22
C SER A 25 -27.02 -29.45 -8.36
N GLY A 26 -28.10 -28.96 -8.96
CA GLY A 26 -29.34 -28.64 -8.25
C GLY A 26 -29.31 -27.46 -7.27
N ALA A 27 -28.40 -26.51 -7.41
CA ALA A 27 -28.47 -25.27 -6.63
C ALA A 27 -29.81 -24.55 -6.92
N PRO A 28 -30.53 -24.06 -5.89
CA PRO A 28 -31.78 -23.32 -6.09
C PRO A 28 -31.53 -22.13 -7.01
N ARG A 29 -32.29 -22.05 -8.10
CA ARG A 29 -32.24 -20.96 -9.06
C ARG A 29 -33.40 -19.99 -8.85
N PHE A 30 -33.11 -18.71 -8.97
CA PHE A 30 -34.07 -17.64 -8.79
C PHE A 30 -33.76 -16.47 -9.75
N GLU A 31 -34.71 -15.55 -9.87
CA GLU A 31 -34.54 -14.34 -10.67
C GLU A 31 -34.05 -13.20 -9.77
N ILE A 32 -33.00 -12.50 -10.20
CA ILE A 32 -32.51 -11.27 -9.56
C ILE A 32 -32.90 -10.10 -10.45
N THR A 33 -33.87 -9.31 -10.02
CA THR A 33 -34.34 -8.12 -10.73
C THR A 33 -33.39 -6.94 -10.54
N ARG A 34 -32.90 -6.71 -9.30
CA ARG A 34 -31.94 -5.62 -9.01
C ARG A 34 -31.19 -5.84 -7.69
N PHE A 35 -30.06 -5.16 -7.58
CA PHE A 35 -29.33 -4.98 -6.33
C PHE A 35 -29.63 -3.60 -5.75
N VAL A 36 -29.93 -3.54 -4.45
CA VAL A 36 -30.08 -2.30 -3.69
C VAL A 36 -28.89 -2.21 -2.75
N VAL A 37 -28.00 -1.25 -2.99
CA VAL A 37 -26.79 -1.06 -2.19
C VAL A 37 -26.99 0.09 -1.22
N GLU A 38 -26.71 -0.16 0.06
CA GLU A 38 -26.79 0.82 1.14
C GLU A 38 -25.40 1.11 1.71
N GLY A 39 -25.15 2.35 2.12
CA GLY A 39 -23.90 2.73 2.79
C GLY A 39 -22.74 3.07 1.84
N ASN A 40 -23.02 3.33 0.56
CA ASN A 40 -22.06 3.73 -0.46
C ASN A 40 -21.86 5.26 -0.55
N ALA A 41 -21.06 5.84 0.35
CA ALA A 41 -20.71 7.26 0.24
C ALA A 41 -19.46 7.51 -0.63
N LEU A 42 -18.60 6.50 -0.82
CA LEU A 42 -17.33 6.64 -1.54
C LEU A 42 -17.44 6.33 -3.04
N LEU A 43 -18.40 5.50 -3.45
CA LEU A 43 -18.67 5.18 -4.86
C LEU A 43 -20.01 5.74 -5.31
N GLN A 44 -20.02 6.27 -6.54
CA GLN A 44 -21.24 6.78 -7.15
C GLN A 44 -22.21 5.63 -7.46
N PRO A 45 -23.53 5.83 -7.32
CA PRO A 45 -24.54 4.80 -7.61
C PRO A 45 -24.38 4.18 -9.01
N GLU A 46 -24.05 4.98 -10.02
CA GLU A 46 -23.91 4.50 -11.40
C GLU A 46 -22.73 3.54 -11.57
N GLU A 47 -21.63 3.77 -10.85
CA GLU A 47 -20.47 2.87 -10.87
C GLU A 47 -20.85 1.54 -10.21
N ILE A 48 -21.60 1.58 -9.10
CA ILE A 48 -22.06 0.37 -8.41
C ILE A 48 -23.00 -0.44 -9.31
N GLU A 49 -23.99 0.21 -9.92
CA GLU A 49 -24.95 -0.44 -10.83
C GLU A 49 -24.24 -1.14 -11.99
N GLN A 50 -23.24 -0.49 -12.60
CA GLN A 50 -22.44 -1.09 -13.67
C GLN A 50 -21.70 -2.36 -13.22
N ARG A 51 -21.20 -2.38 -11.98
CA ARG A 51 -20.46 -3.54 -11.44
C ARG A 51 -21.37 -4.71 -11.12
N VAL A 52 -22.59 -4.46 -10.66
CA VAL A 52 -23.53 -5.52 -10.25
C VAL A 52 -24.48 -5.97 -11.38
N ALA A 53 -24.62 -5.19 -12.45
CA ALA A 53 -25.49 -5.51 -13.59
C ALA A 53 -25.29 -6.91 -14.20
N PRO A 54 -24.05 -7.44 -14.37
CA PRO A 54 -23.83 -8.79 -14.91
C PRO A 54 -24.46 -9.92 -14.09
N PHE A 55 -24.78 -9.66 -12.82
CA PHE A 55 -25.34 -10.65 -11.89
C PHE A 55 -26.87 -10.56 -11.77
N THR A 56 -27.51 -9.69 -12.55
CA THR A 56 -28.97 -9.62 -12.67
C THR A 56 -29.51 -10.55 -13.75
N GLY A 57 -30.79 -10.88 -13.68
CA GLY A 57 -31.50 -11.72 -14.66
C GLY A 57 -32.08 -13.00 -14.09
N LYS A 58 -32.52 -13.89 -14.99
CA LYS A 58 -33.11 -15.19 -14.66
C LYS A 58 -32.03 -16.25 -14.46
N ASP A 59 -32.42 -17.35 -13.83
CA ASP A 59 -31.59 -18.54 -13.62
C ASP A 59 -30.30 -18.27 -12.83
N LYS A 60 -30.36 -17.29 -11.91
CA LYS A 60 -29.28 -16.95 -10.98
C LYS A 60 -29.30 -17.83 -9.76
N ASN A 61 -28.16 -17.98 -9.10
CA ASN A 61 -28.03 -18.73 -7.86
C ASN A 61 -27.28 -17.91 -6.80
N PHE A 62 -27.01 -18.53 -5.65
CA PHE A 62 -26.28 -17.86 -4.58
C PHE A 62 -24.83 -17.51 -4.95
N ALA A 63 -24.18 -18.28 -5.84
CA ALA A 63 -22.84 -17.97 -6.32
C ALA A 63 -22.82 -16.67 -7.14
N ASP A 64 -23.84 -16.42 -7.98
CA ASP A 64 -23.97 -15.14 -8.70
C ASP A 64 -24.08 -13.94 -7.73
N VAL A 65 -24.77 -14.12 -6.60
CA VAL A 65 -24.88 -13.08 -5.57
C VAL A 65 -23.50 -12.84 -4.94
N GLN A 66 -22.77 -13.91 -4.58
CA GLN A 66 -21.42 -13.79 -4.05
C GLN A 66 -20.49 -13.08 -5.03
N ASP A 67 -20.53 -13.44 -6.32
CA ASP A 67 -19.72 -12.79 -7.35
C ASP A 67 -20.06 -11.30 -7.48
N ALA A 68 -21.33 -10.90 -7.28
CA ALA A 68 -21.72 -9.49 -7.24
C ALA A 68 -21.12 -8.75 -6.04
N LEU A 69 -21.10 -9.38 -4.85
CA LEU A 69 -20.45 -8.82 -3.67
C LEU A 69 -18.95 -8.65 -3.89
N GLU A 70 -18.29 -9.66 -4.47
CA GLU A 70 -16.86 -9.64 -4.79
C GLU A 70 -16.54 -8.56 -5.84
N ALA A 71 -17.35 -8.43 -6.88
CA ALA A 71 -17.21 -7.39 -7.90
C ALA A 71 -17.37 -5.97 -7.31
N LEU A 72 -18.34 -5.78 -6.41
CA LEU A 72 -18.52 -4.52 -5.72
C LEU A 72 -17.32 -4.22 -4.80
N GLN A 73 -16.86 -5.20 -4.03
CA GLN A 73 -15.69 -5.04 -3.17
C GLN A 73 -14.41 -4.76 -3.98
N ALA A 74 -14.27 -5.38 -5.15
CA ALA A 74 -13.19 -5.11 -6.08
C ALA A 74 -13.23 -3.66 -6.59
N ALA A 75 -14.42 -3.11 -6.88
CA ALA A 75 -14.56 -1.72 -7.30
C ALA A 75 -14.04 -0.73 -6.25
N TYR A 76 -14.36 -0.93 -4.96
CA TYR A 76 -13.80 -0.10 -3.88
C TYR A 76 -12.26 -0.21 -3.83
N LYS A 77 -11.74 -1.43 -3.96
CA LYS A 77 -10.29 -1.69 -3.93
C LYS A 77 -9.57 -1.05 -5.12
N GLU A 78 -10.15 -1.09 -6.32
CA GLU A 78 -9.65 -0.43 -7.53
C GLU A 78 -9.54 1.09 -7.33
N GLN A 79 -10.51 1.69 -6.65
CA GLN A 79 -10.50 3.10 -6.26
C GLN A 79 -9.62 3.40 -5.03
N GLY A 80 -8.89 2.41 -4.49
CA GLY A 80 -7.95 2.58 -3.40
C GLY A 80 -8.55 2.50 -1.99
N TYR A 81 -9.84 2.19 -1.85
CA TYR A 81 -10.51 2.01 -0.57
C TYR A 81 -10.49 0.53 -0.15
N THR A 82 -9.59 0.20 0.77
CA THR A 82 -9.39 -1.19 1.23
C THR A 82 -10.10 -1.50 2.53
N ALA A 83 -10.49 -0.48 3.29
CA ALA A 83 -11.20 -0.66 4.55
C ALA A 83 -12.70 -0.53 4.35
N VAL A 84 -13.22 -1.36 3.45
CA VAL A 84 -14.62 -1.45 3.10
C VAL A 84 -15.02 -2.91 3.18
N GLN A 85 -16.16 -3.16 3.82
CA GLN A 85 -16.75 -4.49 3.89
C GLN A 85 -18.09 -4.47 3.15
N VAL A 86 -18.24 -5.36 2.17
CA VAL A 86 -19.49 -5.59 1.48
C VAL A 86 -20.11 -6.85 2.05
N LEU A 87 -21.33 -6.75 2.59
CA LEU A 87 -22.01 -7.89 3.21
C LEU A 87 -23.45 -8.03 2.73
N LEU A 88 -23.92 -9.27 2.72
CA LEU A 88 -25.30 -9.64 2.43
C LEU A 88 -26.01 -9.83 3.78
N PRO A 89 -26.86 -8.90 4.24
CA PRO A 89 -27.66 -9.10 5.44
C PRO A 89 -28.65 -10.25 5.22
N GLU A 90 -29.07 -10.87 6.33
CA GLU A 90 -30.14 -11.86 6.33
C GLU A 90 -31.42 -11.23 5.76
N GLN A 91 -31.96 -11.84 4.71
CA GLN A 91 -33.13 -11.35 3.99
C GLN A 91 -33.83 -12.51 3.29
N GLU A 92 -35.14 -12.39 3.15
CA GLU A 92 -35.90 -13.26 2.25
C GLU A 92 -35.83 -12.71 0.83
N LEU A 93 -35.76 -13.60 -0.16
CA LEU A 93 -35.78 -13.24 -1.57
C LEU A 93 -37.20 -12.82 -1.98
N GLU A 94 -37.57 -11.59 -1.61
CA GLU A 94 -38.83 -10.99 -2.02
C GLU A 94 -38.66 -10.26 -3.35
N GLN A 95 -39.49 -10.60 -4.34
CA GLN A 95 -39.58 -9.88 -5.62
C GLN A 95 -38.25 -9.78 -6.41
N GLY A 96 -37.30 -10.68 -6.16
CA GLY A 96 -36.01 -10.70 -6.86
C GLY A 96 -35.09 -9.51 -6.52
N VAL A 97 -35.30 -8.84 -5.37
CA VAL A 97 -34.45 -7.74 -4.92
C VAL A 97 -33.40 -8.25 -3.93
N ILE A 98 -32.13 -7.91 -4.16
CA ILE A 98 -31.04 -8.24 -3.25
C ILE A 98 -30.55 -6.97 -2.58
N HIS A 99 -30.66 -6.89 -1.26
CA HIS A 99 -30.10 -5.82 -0.44
C HIS A 99 -28.65 -6.13 -0.09
N ILE A 100 -27.74 -5.22 -0.41
CA ILE A 100 -26.32 -5.29 -0.04
C ILE A 100 -26.02 -4.13 0.89
N ARG A 101 -25.34 -4.41 2.00
CA ARG A 101 -24.88 -3.38 2.93
C ARG A 101 -23.38 -3.19 2.79
N VAL A 102 -22.98 -1.94 2.59
CA VAL A 102 -21.58 -1.53 2.54
C VAL A 102 -21.22 -0.83 3.85
N ILE A 103 -20.17 -1.31 4.48
CA ILE A 103 -19.58 -0.72 5.67
C ILE A 103 -18.27 -0.09 5.25
N GLU A 104 -18.31 1.23 5.06
CA GLU A 104 -17.12 2.04 4.82
C GLU A 104 -16.49 2.39 6.17
N GLY A 105 -15.24 2.00 6.36
CA GLY A 105 -14.49 2.30 7.57
C GLY A 105 -13.84 3.68 7.51
N TYR A 106 -13.78 4.33 8.67
CA TYR A 106 -13.18 5.64 8.84
C TYR A 106 -12.13 5.58 9.95
N ILE A 107 -11.07 6.38 9.81
CA ILE A 107 -10.02 6.47 10.83
C ILE A 107 -10.63 7.10 12.08
N ALA A 108 -10.79 6.35 13.17
CA ALA A 108 -11.38 6.86 14.40
C ALA A 108 -10.32 7.49 15.31
N LYS A 109 -9.12 6.90 15.36
CA LYS A 109 -8.05 7.35 16.24
C LYS A 109 -6.67 7.12 15.63
N VAL A 110 -5.80 8.11 15.79
CA VAL A 110 -4.39 8.01 15.39
C VAL A 110 -3.48 8.10 16.62
N THR A 111 -2.72 7.04 16.89
CA THR A 111 -1.79 6.98 18.03
C THR A 111 -0.35 6.89 17.54
N VAL A 112 0.56 7.70 18.09
CA VAL A 112 2.00 7.61 17.80
C VAL A 112 2.69 6.82 18.91
N LYS A 113 3.64 5.96 18.55
CA LYS A 113 4.46 5.18 19.47
C LYS A 113 5.93 5.20 19.10
N ALA A 114 6.77 4.92 20.09
CA ALA A 114 8.23 4.79 19.96
C ALA A 114 8.94 6.06 19.44
N ASN A 115 8.29 7.22 19.53
CA ASN A 115 8.86 8.51 19.16
C ASN A 115 9.62 9.12 20.37
N GLN A 116 10.95 9.11 20.31
CA GLN A 116 11.84 9.60 21.38
C GLN A 116 12.51 10.93 21.04
N HIS A 117 12.81 11.17 19.76
CA HIS A 117 13.50 12.37 19.27
C HIS A 117 12.63 13.24 18.37
N HIS A 118 11.49 12.72 17.92
CA HIS A 118 10.49 13.44 17.15
C HIS A 118 9.19 13.54 17.95
N ASP A 119 8.61 14.74 18.08
CA ASP A 119 7.35 14.85 18.81
C ASP A 119 6.22 14.16 18.05
N ALA A 120 5.23 13.65 18.80
CA ALA A 120 4.07 12.97 18.22
C ALA A 120 3.30 13.87 17.24
N GLU A 121 3.29 15.18 17.45
CA GLU A 121 2.68 16.13 16.52
C GLU A 121 3.47 16.24 15.21
N ASN A 122 4.80 16.27 15.26
CA ASN A 122 5.66 16.25 14.06
C ASN A 122 5.41 14.96 13.25
N ILE A 123 5.37 13.80 13.93
CA ILE A 123 5.05 12.53 13.26
C ILE A 123 3.68 12.56 12.58
N ARG A 124 2.64 13.08 13.23
CA ARG A 124 1.32 13.22 12.61
C ARG A 124 1.33 14.19 11.42
N ASN A 125 2.03 15.32 11.56
CA ASN A 125 2.15 16.31 10.49
C ASN A 125 2.89 15.78 9.25
N SER A 126 3.78 14.79 9.43
CA SER A 126 4.45 14.10 8.32
C SER A 126 3.53 13.18 7.50
N LEU A 127 2.31 12.90 8.00
CA LEU A 127 1.35 11.99 7.38
C LEU A 127 -0.04 12.64 7.22
N PRO A 128 -0.17 13.72 6.41
CA PRO A 128 -1.42 14.47 6.28
C PRO A 128 -2.57 13.65 5.66
N ALA A 129 -2.28 12.53 5.01
CA ALA A 129 -3.27 11.59 4.50
C ALA A 129 -3.98 10.78 5.60
N ILE A 130 -3.43 10.77 6.82
CA ILE A 130 -3.96 10.07 7.98
C ILE A 130 -4.65 11.08 8.88
N ALA A 131 -5.94 11.29 8.64
CA ALA A 131 -6.77 12.21 9.40
C ALA A 131 -7.96 11.46 10.02
N GLU A 132 -8.24 11.75 11.28
CA GLU A 132 -9.42 11.20 11.97
C GLU A 132 -10.70 11.67 11.26
N GLY A 133 -11.68 10.77 11.17
CA GLY A 133 -12.94 10.96 10.45
C GLY A 133 -12.85 10.76 8.93
N GLN A 134 -11.67 10.44 8.38
CA GLN A 134 -11.52 10.20 6.93
C GLN A 134 -11.40 8.70 6.61
N PRO A 135 -11.89 8.26 5.44
CA PRO A 135 -11.70 6.89 4.97
C PRO A 135 -10.22 6.69 4.58
N PRO A 136 -9.57 5.59 5.00
CA PRO A 136 -8.20 5.30 4.60
C PRO A 136 -8.16 4.96 3.11
N HIS A 137 -7.25 5.62 2.38
CA HIS A 137 -7.04 5.38 0.95
C HIS A 137 -5.60 4.92 0.72
N SER A 138 -5.44 3.69 0.22
CA SER A 138 -4.13 3.02 0.09
C SER A 138 -3.10 3.85 -0.66
N GLY A 139 -3.45 4.41 -1.82
CA GLY A 139 -2.56 5.27 -2.61
C GLY A 139 -2.07 6.53 -1.86
N ARG A 140 -2.99 7.24 -1.19
CA ARG A 140 -2.66 8.43 -0.38
C ARG A 140 -1.78 8.07 0.82
N LEU A 141 -2.08 6.97 1.49
CA LEU A 141 -1.29 6.47 2.62
C LEU A 141 0.12 6.07 2.20
N ALA A 142 0.27 5.34 1.10
CA ALA A 142 1.57 4.93 0.57
C ALA A 142 2.42 6.15 0.15
N ALA A 143 1.82 7.13 -0.54
CA ALA A 143 2.51 8.35 -0.94
C ALA A 143 2.97 9.17 0.27
N ALA A 144 2.12 9.32 1.29
CA ALA A 144 2.47 10.04 2.52
C ALA A 144 3.60 9.32 3.29
N LEU A 145 3.53 7.99 3.42
CA LEU A 145 4.57 7.19 4.07
C LEU A 145 5.91 7.29 3.36
N ARG A 146 5.93 7.29 2.02
CA ARG A 146 7.16 7.42 1.25
C ARG A 146 7.94 8.66 1.68
N VAL A 147 7.28 9.81 1.68
CA VAL A 147 7.91 11.10 2.00
C VAL A 147 8.24 11.20 3.49
N ALA A 148 7.38 10.72 4.38
CA ALA A 148 7.66 10.66 5.81
C ALA A 148 8.92 9.82 6.13
N ASN A 149 9.19 8.79 5.33
CA ASN A 149 10.31 7.85 5.49
C ASN A 149 11.58 8.22 4.71
N GLU A 150 11.61 9.38 4.05
CA GLU A 150 12.84 9.94 3.47
C GLU A 150 13.77 10.55 4.53
N ASN A 151 13.26 10.78 5.75
CA ASN A 151 14.07 11.29 6.85
C ASN A 151 15.08 10.23 7.33
N PRO A 152 16.39 10.56 7.45
CA PRO A 152 17.43 9.59 7.80
C PRO A 152 17.52 9.24 9.29
N SER A 153 16.66 9.82 10.13
CA SER A 153 16.60 9.58 11.59
C SER A 153 15.26 9.03 12.07
N LYS A 154 14.30 8.78 11.18
CA LYS A 154 13.05 8.12 11.56
C LYS A 154 12.48 7.27 10.44
N ARG A 155 11.75 6.23 10.81
CA ARG A 155 10.93 5.46 9.87
C ARG A 155 9.60 5.09 10.52
N VAL A 156 8.50 5.51 9.91
CA VAL A 156 7.13 5.28 10.37
C VAL A 156 6.54 4.06 9.68
N THR A 157 5.92 3.20 10.46
CA THR A 157 5.14 2.05 10.01
C THR A 157 3.69 2.21 10.48
N LEU A 158 2.74 1.89 9.59
CA LEU A 158 1.31 1.89 9.92
C LEU A 158 0.88 0.53 10.39
N LEU A 159 0.21 0.49 11.54
CA LEU A 159 -0.46 -0.70 12.05
C LEU A 159 -1.95 -0.38 12.17
N PHE A 160 -2.77 -1.08 11.37
CA PHE A 160 -4.22 -1.00 11.44
C PHE A 160 -4.74 -1.90 12.56
N LYS A 161 -5.74 -1.41 13.28
CA LYS A 161 -6.46 -2.14 14.31
C LYS A 161 -7.94 -1.86 14.17
N ASP A 162 -8.74 -2.85 14.56
CA ASP A 162 -10.18 -2.67 14.70
C ASP A 162 -10.44 -1.62 15.80
N GLY A 163 -11.30 -0.66 15.49
CA GLY A 163 -11.71 0.38 16.43
C GLY A 163 -12.82 -0.08 17.36
N ALA A 164 -13.38 0.87 18.12
CA ALA A 164 -14.41 0.57 19.11
C ALA A 164 -15.79 0.25 18.51
N LYS A 165 -16.05 0.70 17.27
CA LYS A 165 -17.30 0.48 16.53
C LYS A 165 -17.01 -0.25 15.23
N GLU A 166 -18.05 -0.83 14.64
CA GLU A 166 -18.01 -1.59 13.38
C GLU A 166 -17.37 -0.82 12.19
N LYS A 167 -17.45 0.51 12.19
CA LYS A 167 -16.86 1.39 11.15
C LYS A 167 -15.54 2.04 11.56
N ASP A 168 -15.12 1.87 12.81
CA ASP A 168 -13.98 2.59 13.35
C ASP A 168 -12.70 1.82 13.06
N ILE A 169 -11.69 2.53 12.56
CA ILE A 169 -10.35 2.00 12.33
C ILE A 169 -9.35 2.80 13.14
N ASP A 170 -8.63 2.12 14.02
CA ASP A 170 -7.55 2.73 14.79
C ASP A 170 -6.23 2.52 14.06
N ILE A 171 -5.46 3.59 13.89
CA ILE A 171 -4.13 3.54 13.28
C ILE A 171 -3.08 3.82 14.35
N THR A 172 -2.14 2.90 14.51
CA THR A 172 -0.92 3.14 15.28
C THR A 172 0.24 3.46 14.33
N LEU A 173 0.84 4.63 14.51
CA LEU A 173 2.07 5.07 13.87
C LEU A 173 3.23 4.60 14.74
N ASP A 174 3.85 3.48 14.38
CA ASP A 174 5.02 2.96 15.08
C ASP A 174 6.29 3.54 14.46
N VAL A 175 7.12 4.20 15.26
CA VAL A 175 8.26 4.98 14.78
C VAL A 175 9.56 4.31 15.21
N ALA A 176 10.35 3.87 14.25
CA ALA A 176 11.76 3.59 14.47
C ALA A 176 12.49 4.93 14.52
N ASP A 177 12.62 5.50 15.72
CA ASP A 177 13.16 6.83 15.98
C ASP A 177 14.63 6.73 16.44
N GLU A 178 15.53 7.34 15.68
CA GLU A 178 16.98 7.40 15.97
C GLU A 178 17.40 8.82 16.34
N ASN A 179 18.56 8.94 17.00
CA ASN A 179 19.14 10.25 17.28
C ASN A 179 19.34 11.05 15.97
N PRO A 180 18.70 12.23 15.82
CA PRO A 180 18.76 13.03 14.59
C PRO A 180 20.12 13.68 14.36
N GLN A 181 20.99 13.70 15.36
CA GLN A 181 22.34 14.26 15.26
C GLN A 181 23.34 13.16 14.92
N LYS A 182 23.99 13.29 13.76
CA LYS A 182 25.01 12.36 13.29
C LYS A 182 26.30 13.11 12.98
N PHE A 183 27.41 12.66 13.56
CA PHE A 183 28.75 13.10 13.19
C PHE A 183 29.41 11.98 12.39
N PHE A 184 30.11 12.32 11.32
CA PHE A 184 30.78 11.35 10.48
C PHE A 184 32.14 11.85 10.02
N VAL A 185 33.04 10.90 9.82
CA VAL A 185 34.38 11.14 9.28
C VAL A 185 34.61 10.12 8.17
N SER A 186 35.14 10.57 7.04
CA SER A 186 35.48 9.72 5.90
C SER A 186 36.93 9.90 5.51
N LEU A 187 37.58 8.84 5.07
CA LEU A 187 38.91 8.87 4.48
C LEU A 187 38.90 8.02 3.22
N ASP A 188 39.24 8.61 2.09
CA ASP A 188 39.30 7.92 0.80
C ASP A 188 40.52 8.38 0.00
N ASN A 189 40.79 7.70 -1.12
CA ASN A 189 41.89 7.97 -2.03
C ASN A 189 41.41 8.54 -3.38
N SER A 190 40.31 9.31 -3.39
CA SER A 190 39.77 9.94 -4.60
C SER A 190 40.57 11.16 -5.08
N GLY A 191 41.67 11.48 -4.41
CA GLY A 191 42.54 12.59 -4.73
C GLY A 191 43.44 12.32 -5.94
N THR A 192 44.39 13.22 -6.16
CA THR A 192 45.39 13.10 -7.23
C THR A 192 46.76 13.47 -6.69
N HIS A 193 47.82 12.96 -7.31
CA HIS A 193 49.20 13.25 -6.87
C HIS A 193 49.49 14.76 -6.77
N GLN A 194 48.85 15.59 -7.61
CA GLN A 194 49.00 17.04 -7.56
C GLN A 194 48.38 17.64 -6.30
N THR A 195 47.21 17.17 -5.87
CA THR A 195 46.38 17.76 -4.80
C THR A 195 46.32 16.89 -3.53
N GLY A 196 47.19 15.89 -3.44
CA GLY A 196 47.20 14.86 -2.40
C GLY A 196 46.26 13.71 -2.80
N ASP A 197 46.72 12.49 -2.57
CA ASP A 197 46.04 11.27 -3.01
C ASP A 197 44.85 10.96 -2.10
N TYR A 198 44.92 11.39 -0.83
CA TYR A 198 43.86 11.18 0.15
C TYR A 198 42.93 12.39 0.33
N ARG A 199 41.68 12.09 0.68
CA ARG A 199 40.64 13.05 1.11
C ARG A 199 40.11 12.65 2.48
N LEU A 200 40.19 13.59 3.42
CA LEU A 200 39.58 13.50 4.74
C LEU A 200 38.31 14.36 4.73
N GLY A 201 37.17 13.73 4.95
CA GLY A 201 35.88 14.38 5.16
C GLY A 201 35.50 14.38 6.63
N ILE A 202 35.00 15.50 7.13
CA ILE A 202 34.37 15.62 8.45
C ILE A 202 33.01 16.24 8.21
N GLY A 203 31.96 15.64 8.76
CA GLY A 203 30.60 16.13 8.59
C GLY A 203 29.74 16.00 9.82
N TYR A 204 28.69 16.81 9.80
CA TYR A 204 27.64 16.88 10.82
C TYR A 204 26.29 16.95 10.12
N GLN A 205 25.33 16.19 10.63
CA GLN A 205 23.95 16.20 10.17
C GLN A 205 23.01 16.37 11.37
N HIS A 206 22.01 17.23 11.22
CA HIS A 206 20.87 17.33 12.12
C HIS A 206 19.58 17.08 11.32
N ALA A 207 18.95 15.93 11.52
CA ALA A 207 17.82 15.45 10.71
C ALA A 207 16.42 15.76 11.28
N ASN A 208 16.33 16.51 12.37
CA ASN A 208 15.05 16.97 12.92
C ASN A 208 15.11 18.44 13.35
N LEU A 209 15.61 19.32 12.49
CA LEU A 209 15.71 20.74 12.85
C LEU A 209 14.33 21.34 13.13
N PHE A 210 14.26 22.10 14.23
CA PHE A 210 13.03 22.72 14.73
C PHE A 210 11.88 21.74 15.02
N ASN A 211 12.19 20.45 15.15
CA ASN A 211 11.20 19.38 15.24
C ASN A 211 10.21 19.36 14.05
N ARG A 212 10.75 19.51 12.83
CA ARG A 212 9.97 19.57 11.58
C ARG A 212 10.53 18.69 10.48
N ASP A 213 11.31 17.66 10.84
CA ASP A 213 11.95 16.73 9.89
C ASP A 213 12.88 17.41 8.86
N GLN A 214 13.27 18.67 9.13
CA GLN A 214 14.20 19.42 8.31
C GLN A 214 15.61 18.91 8.55
N VAL A 215 16.36 18.69 7.47
CA VAL A 215 17.71 18.12 7.53
C VAL A 215 18.73 19.18 7.12
N LEU A 216 19.64 19.49 8.03
CA LEU A 216 20.85 20.26 7.74
C LEU A 216 22.04 19.32 7.73
N THR A 217 22.83 19.37 6.67
CA THR A 217 24.10 18.67 6.57
C THR A 217 25.19 19.69 6.32
N MET A 218 26.26 19.63 7.11
CA MET A 218 27.48 20.43 6.92
C MET A 218 28.66 19.50 6.77
N GLN A 219 29.55 19.77 5.83
CA GLN A 219 30.74 18.96 5.60
C GLN A 219 31.95 19.81 5.22
N LEU A 220 33.11 19.35 5.66
CA LEU A 220 34.41 19.88 5.30
C LEU A 220 35.24 18.74 4.74
N ILE A 221 35.75 18.90 3.51
CA ILE A 221 36.64 17.95 2.85
C ILE A 221 37.99 18.62 2.62
N THR A 222 39.07 17.96 3.01
CA THR A 222 40.45 18.44 2.84
C THR A 222 41.38 17.30 2.41
N SER A 223 42.56 17.63 1.88
CA SER A 223 43.64 16.64 1.80
C SER A 223 44.49 16.69 3.07
N PRO A 224 44.70 15.57 3.80
CA PRO A 224 45.60 15.56 4.95
C PRO A 224 47.07 15.77 4.56
N GLU A 225 47.46 15.43 3.33
CA GLU A 225 48.83 15.58 2.82
C GLU A 225 49.11 17.00 2.31
N LYS A 226 48.07 17.67 1.80
CA LYS A 226 48.15 19.01 1.17
C LYS A 226 46.93 19.86 1.56
N ALA A 227 46.79 20.12 2.86
CA ALA A 227 45.61 20.79 3.41
C ALA A 227 45.44 22.25 2.95
N ASP A 228 46.52 22.90 2.53
CA ASP A 228 46.52 24.25 1.95
C ASP A 228 45.98 24.29 0.50
N GLN A 229 46.01 23.15 -0.21
CA GLN A 229 45.62 23.07 -1.62
C GLN A 229 44.16 22.68 -1.85
N VAL A 230 43.55 21.96 -0.90
CA VAL A 230 42.16 21.49 -1.01
C VAL A 230 41.43 21.73 0.30
N LYS A 231 40.47 22.65 0.29
CA LYS A 231 39.48 22.85 1.36
C LYS A 231 38.12 23.12 0.73
N ILE A 232 37.22 22.15 0.83
CA ILE A 232 35.87 22.26 0.29
C ILE A 232 34.91 22.28 1.47
N PHE A 233 34.17 23.36 1.62
CA PHE A 233 33.06 23.45 2.55
C PHE A 233 31.75 23.24 1.79
N GLY A 234 30.88 22.40 2.32
CA GLY A 234 29.54 22.18 1.81
C GLY A 234 28.52 22.30 2.93
N ALA A 235 27.38 22.91 2.62
CA ALA A 235 26.19 22.86 3.44
C ALA A 235 25.02 22.49 2.53
N GLY A 236 24.14 21.63 3.01
CA GLY A 236 22.90 21.26 2.34
C GLY A 236 21.74 21.38 3.31
N TYR A 237 20.62 21.91 2.83
CA TYR A 237 19.40 22.04 3.61
C TYR A 237 18.22 21.42 2.89
N ARG A 238 17.45 20.64 3.63
CA ARG A 238 16.38 19.82 3.07
C ARG A 238 15.09 20.01 3.86
N ILE A 239 14.02 20.31 3.15
CA ILE A 239 12.69 20.60 3.69
C ILE A 239 11.66 19.66 3.07
N PRO A 240 10.99 18.81 3.87
CA PRO A 240 9.92 17.97 3.36
C PRO A 240 8.64 18.78 3.11
N LEU A 241 7.98 18.53 1.97
CA LEU A 241 6.70 19.14 1.57
C LEU A 241 5.60 18.07 1.53
N TYR A 242 5.17 17.61 2.71
CA TYR A 242 4.26 16.46 2.86
C TYR A 242 2.95 16.55 2.08
N ARG A 243 2.38 17.75 1.95
CA ARG A 243 1.13 17.94 1.20
C ARG A 243 1.29 17.77 -0.31
N CYS A 244 2.47 18.10 -0.84
CA CYS A 244 2.80 17.98 -2.26
C CYS A 244 3.45 16.63 -2.58
N GLY A 245 3.81 15.86 -1.56
CA GLY A 245 4.49 14.58 -1.74
C GLY A 245 5.93 14.71 -2.23
N ASP A 246 6.57 15.86 -1.93
CA ASP A 246 7.85 16.28 -2.52
C ASP A 246 8.81 16.84 -1.45
N MET A 247 10.00 17.22 -1.87
CA MET A 247 11.08 17.73 -1.04
C MET A 247 11.78 18.91 -1.72
N LEU A 248 12.13 19.91 -0.93
CA LEU A 248 13.01 20.99 -1.37
C LEU A 248 14.42 20.75 -0.84
N GLU A 249 15.42 20.79 -1.73
CA GLU A 249 16.84 20.76 -1.39
C GLU A 249 17.51 22.07 -1.81
N LEU A 250 18.36 22.60 -0.92
CA LEU A 250 19.10 23.85 -1.05
C LEU A 250 20.59 23.64 -0.76
#